data_AF-A0A367HZH9-F1
#
_entry.id   AF-A0A367HZH9-F1
#
_cell.length_a   1.000
_cell.length_b   1.000
_cell.length_c   1.000
_cell.angle_alpha   90.00
_cell.angle_beta   90.00
_cell.angle_gamma   90.00
#
_symmetry.space_group_name_H-M   'P 1'
#
loop_
_entity.id
_entity.type
_entity.pdbx_description
1 polymer ?
#
loop_
_entity_poly.entity_id
_entity_poly.type
_entity_poly.pdbx_seq_one_letter_code
_entity_poly.pdbx_strand_id
1 'polypeptide(L)' 'MPSPWQAVWNEAEELLYATRPEGFDVEEIGRVAFDCLPESEKEEALDALFYTYWAAAQADRETRAAIDGGGR' A
#
# COMPACT_ATOMS: atom_id res chain seq x y z
N MET A 1 -11.42 1.69 13.83
CA MET A 1 -12.00 1.67 12.48
C MET A 1 -10.87 1.91 11.50
N PRO A 2 -10.84 1.24 10.34
CA PRO A 2 -9.85 1.54 9.30
C PRO A 2 -9.94 3.01 8.88
N SER A 3 -8.82 3.61 8.47
CA SER A 3 -8.84 4.95 7.86
C SER A 3 -9.64 4.91 6.56
N PRO A 4 -10.14 6.06 6.05
CA PRO A 4 -10.83 6.12 4.76
C PRO A 4 -10.02 5.46 3.64
N TRP A 5 -8.71 5.77 3.57
CA TRP A 5 -7.78 5.12 2.65
C TRP A 5 -7.75 3.59 2.78
N GLN A 6 -7.67 3.07 4.00
CA GLN A 6 -7.60 1.64 4.21
C GLN A 6 -8.93 0.92 3.92
N ALA A 7 -10.06 1.60 4.11
CA ALA A 7 -11.36 1.08 3.73
C ALA A 7 -11.45 0.92 2.20
N VAL A 8 -11.17 1.97 1.43
CA VAL A 8 -11.24 1.92 -0.04
C VAL A 8 -10.18 1.00 -0.66
N TRP A 9 -9.02 0.84 -0.01
CA TRP A 9 -8.00 -0.13 -0.42
C TRP A 9 -8.54 -1.55 -0.36
N ASN A 10 -9.15 -1.94 0.77
CA ASN A 10 -9.70 -3.27 0.94
C ASN A 10 -10.83 -3.54 -0.07
N GLU A 11 -11.72 -2.57 -0.28
CA GLU A 11 -12.80 -2.69 -1.27
C GLU A 11 -12.26 -2.83 -2.69
N ALA A 12 -11.22 -2.07 -3.05
CA ALA A 12 -10.55 -2.18 -4.35
C ALA A 12 -9.89 -3.56 -4.55
N GLU A 13 -9.25 -4.09 -3.51
CA GLU A 13 -8.64 -5.42 -3.53
C GLU A 13 -9.71 -6.51 -3.73
N GLU A 14 -10.80 -6.47 -2.96
CA GLU A 14 -11.92 -7.40 -3.10
C GLU A 14 -12.54 -7.35 -4.50
N LEU A 15 -12.72 -6.14 -5.04
CA LEU A 15 -13.23 -5.93 -6.40
C LEU A 15 -12.31 -6.55 -7.46
N LEU A 16 -11.00 -6.34 -7.35
CA LEU A 16 -10.03 -6.86 -8.31
C LEU A 16 -9.95 -8.40 -8.25
N TYR A 17 -9.98 -9.00 -7.05
CA TYR A 17 -10.08 -10.46 -6.91
C TYR A 17 -11.36 -11.02 -7.54
N ALA A 18 -12.50 -10.34 -7.37
CA ALA A 18 -13.78 -10.80 -7.92
C ALA A 18 -13.85 -10.67 -9.45
N THR A 19 -13.21 -9.65 -10.02
CA THR A 19 -13.35 -9.31 -11.45
C THR A 19 -12.21 -9.79 -12.32
N ARG A 20 -11.02 -10.03 -11.75
CA ARG A 20 -9.78 -10.37 -12.47
C ARG A 20 -9.05 -11.54 -11.81
N PRO A 21 -9.62 -12.75 -11.84
CA PRO A 21 -9.01 -13.94 -11.24
C PRO A 21 -7.69 -14.35 -11.92
N GLU A 22 -7.41 -13.86 -13.13
CA GLU A 22 -6.13 -14.04 -13.82
C GLU A 22 -4.96 -13.30 -13.16
N GLY A 23 -5.26 -12.37 -12.25
CA GLY A 23 -4.29 -11.60 -11.49
C GLY A 23 -4.30 -10.10 -11.81
N PHE A 24 -3.73 -9.33 -10.89
CA PHE A 24 -3.58 -7.89 -10.94
C PHE A 24 -2.35 -7.48 -10.13
N ASP A 25 -1.81 -6.31 -10.45
CA ASP A 25 -0.70 -5.74 -9.69
C ASP A 25 -1.21 -4.94 -8.47
N VAL A 26 -0.39 -4.89 -7.42
CA VAL A 26 -0.72 -4.10 -6.21
C VAL A 26 -0.91 -2.61 -6.50
N GLU A 27 -0.26 -2.09 -7.55
CA GLU A 27 -0.45 -0.71 -8.02
C GLU A 27 -1.90 -0.47 -8.49
N GLU A 28 -2.54 -1.48 -9.08
CA GLU A 28 -3.92 -1.37 -9.56
C GLU A 28 -4.89 -1.21 -8.39
N ILE A 29 -4.66 -1.90 -7.28
CA ILE A 29 -5.43 -1.71 -6.03
C ILE A 29 -5.34 -0.24 -5.60
N GLY A 30 -4.10 0.28 -5.53
CA GLY A 30 -3.86 1.66 -5.12
C GLY A 30 -4.51 2.70 -6.03
N ARG A 31 -4.47 2.49 -7.35
CA ARG A 31 -5.13 3.38 -8.31
C ARG A 31 -6.64 3.38 -8.15
N VAL A 32 -7.27 2.19 -8.09
CA VAL A 32 -8.72 2.07 -7.89
C VAL A 32 -9.15 2.69 -6.56
N ALA A 33 -8.42 2.41 -5.48
CA ALA A 33 -8.67 2.99 -4.16
C ALA A 33 -8.58 4.52 -4.18
N PHE A 34 -7.57 5.08 -4.85
CA PHE A 34 -7.35 6.52 -4.93
C PHE A 34 -8.40 7.23 -5.79
N ASP A 35 -8.83 6.61 -6.89
CA ASP A 35 -9.89 7.13 -7.76
C ASP A 35 -11.26 7.15 -7.05
N CYS A 36 -11.48 6.24 -6.11
CA CYS A 36 -12.71 6.18 -5.29
C CYS A 36 -12.74 7.21 -4.15
N LEU A 37 -11.61 7.82 -3.79
CA LEU A 37 -11.58 8.79 -2.69
C LEU A 37 -12.19 10.14 -3.09
N PRO A 38 -12.93 10.79 -2.17
CA PRO A 38 -13.22 12.21 -2.28
C PRO A 38 -11.93 13.04 -2.39
N GLU A 39 -11.96 14.12 -3.17
CA GLU A 39 -10.79 14.98 -3.37
C GLU A 39 -10.21 15.50 -2.04
N SER A 40 -11.06 15.74 -1.05
CA SER A 40 -10.64 16.18 0.29
C SER A 40 -9.84 15.14 1.09
N GLU A 41 -9.94 13.86 0.74
CA GLU A 41 -9.27 12.76 1.45
C GLU A 41 -8.02 12.25 0.71
N LYS A 42 -7.83 12.68 -0.55
CA LYS A 42 -6.68 12.26 -1.37
C LYS A 42 -5.34 12.75 -0.81
N GLU A 43 -5.30 13.95 -0.24
CA GLU A 43 -4.07 14.48 0.37
C GLU A 43 -3.61 13.60 1.55
N GLU A 44 -4.53 13.25 2.46
CA GLU A 44 -4.24 12.35 3.59
C GLU A 44 -3.84 10.94 3.11
N ALA A 45 -4.45 10.45 2.03
CA ALA A 45 -4.08 9.16 1.43
C ALA A 45 -2.66 9.17 0.86
N LEU A 46 -2.22 10.27 0.24
CA LEU A 46 -0.85 10.42 -0.25
C LEU A 46 0.16 10.43 0.91
N ASP A 47 -0.16 11.09 2.02
CA ASP A 47 0.66 11.05 3.22
C ASP A 47 0.77 9.62 3.76
N ALA A 48 -0.35 8.90 3.88
CA ALA A 48 -0.36 7.51 4.33
C ALA A 48 0.48 6.60 3.42
N LEU A 49 0.37 6.76 2.10
CA LEU A 49 1.19 6.06 1.11
C LEU A 49 2.67 6.36 1.30
N PHE A 50 3.03 7.64 1.45
CA PHE A 50 4.41 8.08 1.63
C PHE A 50 5.03 7.49 2.90
N TYR A 51 4.34 7.59 4.04
CA TYR A 51 4.84 7.04 5.31
C TYR A 51 4.97 5.53 5.27
N THR A 52 4.01 4.83 4.66
CA THR A 52 4.06 3.37 4.52
C THR A 52 5.25 2.94 3.66
N TYR A 53 5.47 3.60 2.52
CA TYR A 53 6.63 3.36 1.67
C TYR A 53 7.94 3.60 2.41
N TRP A 54 8.06 4.74 3.10
CA TRP A 54 9.27 5.09 3.83
C TRP A 54 9.58 4.08 4.94
N ALA A 55 8.57 3.69 5.72
CA ALA A 55 8.73 2.68 6.77
C ALA A 55 9.20 1.33 6.20
N ALA A 56 8.60 0.88 5.09
CA ALA A 56 9.02 -0.35 4.41
C ALA A 56 10.46 -0.26 3.89
N ALA A 57 10.84 0.89 3.32
CA ALA A 57 12.19 1.14 2.84
C ALA A 57 13.23 1.14 3.98
N GLN A 58 12.90 1.64 5.16
CA GLN A 58 13.78 1.55 6.33
C GLN A 58 13.91 0.12 6.83
N ALA A 59 12.80 -0.61 6.96
CA ALA A 59 12.82 -2.00 7.37
C ALA A 59 13.64 -2.91 6.44
N ASP A 60 13.57 -2.69 5.12
CA ASP A 60 14.40 -3.39 4.14
C ASP A 60 15.90 -3.09 4.34
N ARG A 61 16.27 -1.84 4.61
CA ARG A 61 17.66 -1.46 4.89
C ARG A 61 18.18 -2.11 6.17
N GLU A 62 17.38 -2.10 7.22
CA GLU A 62 17.71 -2.74 8.50
C GLU A 62 17.87 -4.26 8.34
N THR A 63 16.98 -4.89 7.57
CA THR A 63 17.04 -6.33 7.27
C THR A 63 18.34 -6.69 6.54
N ARG A 64 18.71 -5.90 5.52
CA ARG A 64 19.97 -6.11 4.78
C ARG A 64 21.19 -5.92 5.66
N ALA A 65 21.22 -4.87 6.47
CA ALA A 65 22.31 -4.61 7.40
C ALA A 65 22.46 -5.74 8.45
N ALA A 66 21.35 -6.32 8.92
CA ALA A 66 21.37 -7.45 9.84
C ALA A 66 21.91 -8.73 9.19
N ILE A 67 21.55 -9.00 7.93
CA ILE A 67 22.07 -10.14 7.15
C ILE A 67 23.57 -9.99 6.91
N ASP A 68 24.03 -8.80 6.51
CA ASP A 68 25.45 -8.53 6.21
C ASP A 68 26.32 -8.48 7.49
N GLY A 69 25.75 -8.09 8.63
CA GLY A 69 26.43 -8.01 9.92
C GLY A 69 26.58 -9.34 10.67
N GLY A 70 25.75 -10.34 10.34
CA GLY A 70 25.77 -11.68 10.97
C GLY A 70 26.75 -12.67 10.34
N GLY A 71 27.44 -12.30 9.25
CA GLY A 71 28.35 -13.16 8.49
C GLY A 71 29.82 -13.12 8.92
N ARG A 72 30.15 -12.70 10.15
CA ARG A 72 31.54 -12.59 10.63
C ARG A 72 31.81 -13.45 11.86
#